data_AF-A0A315D962-F1
#
_entry.id   AF-A0A315D962-F1
#
_cell.length_a   1.000
_cell.length_b   1.000
_cell.length_c   1.000
_cell.angle_alpha   90.00
_cell.angle_beta   90.00
_cell.angle_gamma   90.00
#
_symmetry.space_group_name_H-M   'P 1'
#
loop_
_entity.id
_entity.type
_entity.pdbx_description
1 polymer ?
#
loop_
_entity_poly.entity_id
_entity_poly.type
_entity_poly.pdbx_seq_one_letter_code
_entity_poly.pdbx_strand_id
1 'polypeptide(L)'
;MSAGFLIDTNVLSELMRENPAPQVLAWFASQNANLMQTSAITHAEILAGIALLPAGKRREAIAQAAGQIFDEDFSGRCIDFGGQAIGHYALVRAQRQLAGRPIDTADAQIAAIALAAQLTLVTRNTKDFEGINDLQVINPWLHH
;
A
#
# COMPACT_ATOMS: atom_id res chain seq x y z
N MET A 1 2.99 14.04 -14.09
CA MET A 1 4.07 13.10 -13.75
C MET A 1 3.89 12.75 -12.29
N SER A 2 3.81 11.47 -11.93
CA SER A 2 3.65 11.06 -10.52
C SER A 2 4.93 11.34 -9.73
N ALA A 3 4.78 11.74 -8.46
CA ALA A 3 5.89 12.07 -7.58
C ALA A 3 6.61 10.82 -7.01
N GLY A 4 6.05 9.62 -7.20
CA GLY A 4 6.58 8.36 -6.67
C GLY A 4 5.50 7.28 -6.55
N PHE A 5 5.73 6.31 -5.68
CA PHE A 5 4.86 5.15 -5.50
C PHE A 5 4.38 5.03 -4.06
N LEU A 6 3.10 4.71 -3.86
CA LEU A 6 2.56 4.27 -2.58
C LEU A 6 2.39 2.75 -2.61
N ILE A 7 3.18 2.04 -1.81
CA ILE A 7 3.18 0.57 -1.75
C ILE A 7 2.10 0.09 -0.77
N ASP A 8 1.15 -0.67 -1.30
CA ASP A 8 0.05 -1.26 -0.56
C ASP A 8 0.47 -2.52 0.24
N THR A 9 -0.38 -2.92 1.18
CA THR A 9 -0.19 -4.02 2.13
C THR A 9 0.12 -5.35 1.47
N ASN A 10 -0.62 -5.70 0.41
CA ASN A 10 -0.41 -6.96 -0.29
C ASN A 10 0.95 -7.02 -1.02
N VAL A 11 1.50 -5.87 -1.42
CA VAL A 11 2.80 -5.78 -2.09
C VAL A 11 3.93 -5.88 -1.08
N LEU A 12 3.87 -5.11 0.02
CA LEU A 12 4.85 -5.23 1.10
C LEU A 12 4.85 -6.63 1.73
N SER A 13 3.67 -7.20 1.95
CA SER A 13 3.55 -8.55 2.49
C SER A 13 4.16 -9.61 1.56
N GLU A 14 4.14 -9.39 0.24
CA GLU A 14 4.79 -10.28 -0.73
C GLU A 14 6.32 -10.25 -0.60
N LEU A 15 6.91 -9.07 -0.38
CA LEU A 15 8.36 -8.93 -0.15
C LEU A 15 8.83 -9.64 1.13
N MET A 16 7.95 -9.80 2.11
CA MET A 16 8.23 -10.49 3.37
C MET A 16 8.17 -12.02 3.27
N ARG A 17 7.75 -12.58 2.13
CA ARG A 17 7.62 -14.03 1.95
C ARG A 17 8.99 -14.67 1.75
N GLU A 18 9.12 -15.93 2.14
CA GLU A 18 10.33 -16.72 1.87
C GLU A 18 10.60 -16.86 0.36
N ASN A 19 9.54 -16.96 -0.44
CA ASN A 19 9.62 -17.04 -1.91
C ASN A 19 8.67 -15.98 -2.52
N PRO A 20 9.10 -14.72 -2.65
CA PRO A 20 8.33 -13.66 -3.30
C PRO A 20 8.18 -13.93 -4.81
N ALA A 21 7.08 -13.43 -5.39
CA ALA A 21 6.87 -13.48 -6.82
C ALA A 21 8.02 -12.79 -7.60
N PRO A 22 8.66 -13.46 -8.57
CA PRO A 22 9.77 -12.89 -9.33
C PRO A 22 9.43 -11.59 -10.07
N GLN A 23 8.18 -11.45 -10.53
CA GLN A 23 7.71 -10.24 -11.20
C GLN A 23 7.73 -9.03 -10.27
N VAL A 24 7.33 -9.23 -9.01
CA VAL A 24 7.33 -8.16 -8.00
C VAL A 24 8.77 -7.76 -7.71
N LEU A 25 9.68 -8.71 -7.49
CA LEU A 25 11.09 -8.42 -7.28
C LEU A 25 11.72 -7.67 -8.47
N ALA A 26 11.45 -8.10 -9.69
CA ALA A 26 11.92 -7.43 -10.91
C ALA A 26 11.36 -6.01 -11.02
N TRP A 27 10.08 -5.81 -10.67
CA TRP A 27 9.48 -4.48 -10.65
C TRP A 27 10.21 -3.58 -9.64
N PHE A 28 10.39 -4.01 -8.39
CA PHE A 28 11.12 -3.23 -7.37
C PHE A 28 12.56 -2.92 -7.81
N ALA A 29 13.26 -3.88 -8.39
CA ALA A 29 14.64 -3.70 -8.89
C ALA A 29 14.75 -2.68 -10.04
N SER A 30 13.65 -2.41 -10.76
CA SER A 30 13.60 -1.41 -11.84
C SER A 30 13.29 0.00 -11.36
N GLN A 31 12.91 0.18 -10.09
CA GLN A 31 12.48 1.46 -9.55
C GLN A 31 13.56 2.10 -8.66
N ASN A 32 13.53 3.43 -8.52
CA ASN A 32 14.34 4.12 -7.52
C ASN A 32 13.69 3.98 -6.15
N ALA A 33 14.38 3.31 -5.22
CA ALA A 33 13.89 3.06 -3.86
C ALA A 33 13.46 4.36 -3.15
N ASN A 34 14.13 5.49 -3.38
CA ASN A 34 13.80 6.77 -2.72
C ASN A 34 12.43 7.34 -3.13
N LEU A 35 11.86 6.87 -4.24
CA LEU A 35 10.53 7.28 -4.71
C LEU A 35 9.41 6.40 -4.14
N MET A 36 9.74 5.37 -3.37
CA MET A 36 8.75 4.50 -2.74
C MET A 36 8.35 5.07 -1.39
N GLN A 37 7.06 5.00 -1.10
CA GLN A 37 6.45 5.37 0.18
C GLN A 37 5.46 4.27 0.53
N THR A 38 5.08 4.17 1.80
CA THR A 38 3.94 3.35 2.22
C THR A 38 3.02 4.20 3.09
N SER A 39 1.90 3.63 3.54
CA SER A 39 0.92 4.34 4.35
C SER A 39 0.90 3.83 5.79
N ALA A 40 0.53 4.71 6.72
CA ALA A 40 0.26 4.31 8.10
C ALA A 40 -0.87 3.27 8.20
N ILE A 41 -1.79 3.26 7.23
CA ILE A 41 -2.85 2.25 7.11
C ILE A 41 -2.25 0.88 6.81
N THR A 42 -1.37 0.80 5.82
CA THR A 42 -0.63 -0.42 5.47
C THR A 42 0.22 -0.93 6.64
N HIS A 43 0.89 -0.02 7.36
CA HIS A 43 1.64 -0.38 8.56
C HIS A 43 0.70 -0.98 9.63
N ALA A 44 -0.45 -0.35 9.88
CA ALA A 44 -1.44 -0.84 10.84
C ALA A 44 -1.99 -2.22 10.45
N GLU A 45 -2.28 -2.46 9.16
CA GLU A 45 -2.75 -3.76 8.67
C GLU A 45 -1.71 -4.87 8.87
N ILE A 46 -0.43 -4.60 8.60
CA ILE A 46 0.65 -5.58 8.83
C ILE A 46 0.77 -5.90 10.32
N LEU A 47 0.80 -4.88 11.20
CA LEU A 47 0.86 -5.10 12.65
C LEU A 47 -0.35 -5.87 13.18
N ALA A 48 -1.55 -5.57 12.68
CA ALA A 48 -2.76 -6.31 13.02
C ALA A 48 -2.67 -7.77 12.57
N GLY A 49 -2.22 -8.03 11.34
CA GLY A 49 -2.01 -9.37 10.80
C GLY A 49 -1.02 -10.18 11.65
N ILE A 50 0.07 -9.57 12.11
CA ILE A 50 1.06 -10.19 12.99
C ILE A 50 0.46 -10.49 14.37
N ALA A 51 -0.32 -9.55 14.93
CA ALA A 51 -0.95 -9.72 16.24
C ALA A 51 -1.95 -10.88 16.27
N LEU A 52 -2.60 -11.17 15.14
CA LEU A 52 -3.53 -12.29 14.97
C LEU A 52 -2.85 -13.66 14.83
N LEU A 53 -1.53 -13.73 14.63
CA LEU A 53 -0.82 -14.99 14.55
C LEU A 53 -0.66 -15.64 15.94
N PRO A 54 -0.74 -16.98 16.04
CA PRO A 54 -0.37 -17.70 17.25
C PRO A 54 1.06 -17.35 17.69
N ALA A 55 1.29 -17.29 18.99
CA ALA A 55 2.64 -17.10 19.53
C ALA A 55 3.59 -18.21 19.06
N GLY A 56 4.80 -17.83 18.68
CA GLY A 56 5.86 -18.75 18.26
C GLY A 56 6.73 -18.20 17.13
N LYS A 57 7.68 -19.02 16.68
CA LYS A 57 8.75 -18.65 15.74
C LYS A 57 8.27 -17.93 14.48
N ARG A 58 7.12 -18.35 13.92
CA ARG A 58 6.56 -17.75 12.72
C ARG A 58 6.15 -16.29 12.95
N ARG A 59 5.47 -16.01 14.07
CA ARG A 59 5.06 -14.65 14.41
C ARG A 59 6.28 -13.77 14.67
N GLU A 60 7.27 -14.29 15.39
CA GLU A 60 8.53 -13.58 15.67
C GLU A 60 9.29 -13.23 14.39
N ALA A 61 9.43 -14.18 13.47
CA ALA A 61 10.10 -13.95 12.19
C ALA A 61 9.40 -12.88 11.33
N ILE A 62 8.06 -12.92 11.25
CA ILE A 62 7.30 -11.92 10.49
C ILE A 62 7.36 -10.55 11.19
N ALA A 63 7.32 -10.51 12.52
CA ALA A 63 7.49 -9.28 13.29
C ALA A 63 8.86 -8.64 13.07
N GLN A 64 9.93 -9.44 13.05
CA GLN A 64 11.27 -8.97 12.75
C GLN A 64 11.37 -8.41 11.32
N ALA A 65 10.82 -9.12 10.33
CA ALA A 65 10.78 -8.65 8.95
C ALA A 65 9.99 -7.33 8.80
N ALA A 66 8.87 -7.18 9.54
CA ALA A 66 8.11 -5.94 9.52
C ALA A 66 8.91 -4.77 10.13
N GLY A 67 9.61 -5.00 11.24
CA GLY A 67 10.51 -4.01 11.83
C GLY A 67 11.58 -3.55 10.84
N GLN A 68 12.24 -4.48 10.13
CA GLN A 68 13.21 -4.12 9.09
C GLN A 68 12.59 -3.25 7.98
N ILE A 69 11.38 -3.61 7.51
CA ILE A 69 10.69 -2.83 6.48
C ILE A 69 10.34 -1.42 6.96
N PHE A 70 9.78 -1.26 8.16
CA PHE A 70 9.24 0.05 8.57
C PHE A 70 10.28 0.93 9.27
N ASP A 71 11.19 0.35 10.05
CA ASP A 71 12.17 1.10 10.83
C ASP A 71 13.44 1.40 10.03
N GLU A 72 13.76 0.58 9.02
CA GLU A 72 14.94 0.73 8.17
C GLU A 72 14.57 1.12 6.73
N ASP A 73 13.92 0.22 5.98
CA ASP A 73 13.69 0.45 4.54
C ASP A 73 12.79 1.67 4.31
N PHE A 74 11.62 1.72 4.94
CA PHE A 74 10.63 2.81 4.81
C PHE A 74 10.73 3.84 5.94
N SER A 75 11.87 3.91 6.61
CA SER A 75 12.11 4.90 7.68
C SER A 75 11.88 6.32 7.16
N GLY A 76 10.95 7.05 7.78
CA GLY A 76 10.53 8.39 7.35
C GLY A 76 9.76 8.44 6.02
N ARG A 77 9.35 7.29 5.47
CA ARG A 77 8.60 7.14 4.20
C ARG A 77 7.25 6.45 4.39
N CYS A 78 6.70 6.55 5.60
CA CYS A 78 5.36 6.10 5.95
C CYS A 78 4.46 7.33 6.10
N ILE A 79 3.46 7.46 5.22
CA ILE A 79 2.60 8.64 5.14
C ILE A 79 1.37 8.44 6.05
N ASP A 80 1.14 9.39 6.93
CA ASP A 80 -0.01 9.41 7.84
C ASP A 80 -1.32 9.70 7.10
N PHE A 81 -2.42 9.13 7.60
CA PHE A 81 -3.76 9.53 7.17
C PHE A 81 -4.17 10.83 7.88
N GLY A 82 -4.25 11.92 7.12
CA GLY A 82 -4.64 13.23 7.65
C GLY A 82 -4.54 14.33 6.60
N GLY A 83 -4.65 15.59 7.04
CA GLY A 83 -4.47 16.77 6.18
C GLY A 83 -5.32 16.72 4.91
N GLN A 84 -4.66 16.84 3.74
CA GLN A 84 -5.34 16.83 2.43
C GLN A 84 -5.99 15.48 2.11
N ALA A 85 -5.51 14.36 2.67
CA ALA A 85 -6.08 13.03 2.43
C ALA A 85 -7.53 12.92 2.96
N ILE A 86 -7.91 13.71 3.96
CA ILE A 86 -9.29 13.69 4.50
C ILE A 86 -10.30 14.12 3.42
N GLY A 87 -9.96 15.15 2.65
CA GLY A 87 -10.80 15.63 1.54
C GLY A 87 -10.91 14.59 0.43
N HIS A 88 -9.76 14.02 0.02
CA HIS A 88 -9.74 12.97 -1.00
C HIS A 88 -10.53 11.72 -0.56
N TYR A 89 -10.43 11.31 0.71
CA TYR A 89 -11.18 10.18 1.25
C TYR A 89 -12.70 10.37 1.11
N ALA A 90 -13.21 11.55 1.47
CA ALA A 90 -14.63 11.85 1.34
C ALA A 90 -15.10 11.77 -0.13
N LEU A 91 -14.30 12.33 -1.05
CA LEU A 91 -14.59 12.30 -2.49
C LEU A 91 -14.55 10.88 -3.05
N VAL A 92 -13.51 10.09 -2.74
CA VAL A 92 -13.37 8.69 -3.16
C VAL A 92 -14.58 7.87 -2.72
N ARG A 93 -14.97 7.97 -1.45
CA ARG A 93 -16.12 7.22 -0.93
C ARG A 93 -17.43 7.65 -1.58
N ALA A 94 -17.67 8.95 -1.73
CA ALA A 94 -18.87 9.47 -2.39
C ALA A 94 -18.95 9.01 -3.85
N GLN A 95 -17.85 9.12 -4.59
CA GLN A 95 -17.74 8.67 -5.98
C GLN A 95 -18.07 7.17 -6.12
N ARG A 96 -17.40 6.34 -5.33
CA ARG A 96 -17.57 4.88 -5.34
C ARG A 96 -19.00 4.47 -4.97
N GLN A 97 -19.58 5.10 -3.96
CA GLN A 97 -20.97 4.88 -3.54
C GLN A 97 -21.97 5.24 -4.64
N LEU A 98 -21.84 6.42 -5.25
CA LEU A 98 -22.73 6.89 -6.33
C LEU A 98 -22.61 6.03 -7.59
N ALA A 99 -21.44 5.44 -7.83
CA ALA A 99 -21.19 4.51 -8.93
C ALA A 99 -21.67 3.07 -8.65
N GLY A 100 -22.33 2.80 -7.52
CA GLY A 100 -22.82 1.47 -7.15
C GLY A 100 -21.71 0.44 -6.85
N ARG A 101 -20.49 0.92 -6.58
CA ARG A 101 -19.31 0.09 -6.31
C ARG A 101 -18.67 0.58 -5.01
N PRO A 102 -19.22 0.28 -3.83
CA PRO A 102 -18.63 0.72 -2.57
C PRO A 102 -17.18 0.25 -2.44
N ILE A 103 -16.41 0.95 -1.60
CA ILE A 103 -15.01 0.69 -1.32
C ILE A 103 -14.84 0.51 0.19
N ASP A 104 -13.92 -0.36 0.60
CA ASP A 104 -13.59 -0.52 2.02
C ASP A 104 -13.01 0.79 2.60
N THR A 105 -13.12 0.94 3.92
CA THR A 105 -12.58 2.12 4.61
C THR A 105 -11.06 2.21 4.49
N ALA A 106 -10.33 1.10 4.65
CA ALA A 106 -8.88 1.08 4.56
C ALA A 106 -8.41 1.41 3.13
N ASP A 107 -9.00 0.76 2.12
CA ASP A 107 -8.71 1.04 0.71
C ASP A 107 -9.00 2.50 0.35
N ALA A 108 -10.11 3.06 0.84
CA ALA A 108 -10.42 4.47 0.61
C ALA A 108 -9.40 5.41 1.27
N GLN A 109 -8.87 5.07 2.45
CA GLN A 109 -7.81 5.84 3.10
C GLN A 109 -6.49 5.74 2.32
N ILE A 110 -6.12 4.55 1.85
CA ILE A 110 -4.92 4.32 1.02
C ILE A 110 -5.01 5.10 -0.29
N ALA A 111 -6.14 5.00 -1.00
CA ALA A 111 -6.39 5.76 -2.23
C ALA A 111 -6.28 7.28 -1.97
N ALA A 112 -6.84 7.76 -0.86
CA ALA A 112 -6.81 9.16 -0.52
C ALA A 112 -5.40 9.68 -0.19
N ILE A 113 -4.57 8.87 0.49
CA ILE A 113 -3.16 9.17 0.72
C ILE A 113 -2.41 9.26 -0.61
N ALA A 114 -2.61 8.30 -1.51
CA ALA A 114 -1.97 8.30 -2.82
C ALA A 114 -2.33 9.56 -3.62
N LEU A 115 -3.61 9.93 -3.64
CA LEU A 115 -4.08 11.14 -4.31
C LEU A 115 -3.49 12.43 -3.70
N ALA A 116 -3.55 12.56 -2.38
CA ALA A 116 -3.04 13.74 -1.68
C ALA A 116 -1.52 13.93 -1.89
N ALA A 117 -0.77 12.84 -1.94
CA ALA A 117 0.68 12.85 -2.16
C ALA A 117 1.08 12.79 -3.65
N GLN A 118 0.12 12.73 -4.57
CA GLN A 118 0.34 12.59 -6.03
C GLN A 118 1.19 11.36 -6.40
N LEU A 119 1.00 10.27 -5.66
CA LEU A 119 1.71 9.00 -5.83
C LEU A 119 0.87 8.00 -6.63
N THR A 120 1.56 7.11 -7.34
CA THR A 120 0.95 5.96 -7.99
C THR A 120 0.76 4.84 -6.97
N LEU A 121 -0.46 4.35 -6.80
CA LEU A 121 -0.75 3.22 -5.92
C LEU A 121 -0.23 1.92 -6.55
N VAL A 122 0.57 1.18 -5.80
CA VAL A 122 1.11 -0.12 -6.22
C VAL A 122 0.37 -1.20 -5.43
N THR A 123 -0.47 -1.96 -6.11
CA THR A 123 -1.33 -2.97 -5.47
C THR A 123 -1.67 -4.11 -6.42
N ARG A 124 -1.83 -5.31 -5.89
CA ARG A 124 -2.39 -6.45 -6.62
C ARG A 124 -3.90 -6.28 -6.89
N ASN A 125 -4.60 -5.55 -6.04
CA ASN A 125 -6.06 -5.47 -5.98
C ASN A 125 -6.63 -4.33 -6.84
N THR A 126 -6.17 -4.20 -8.10
CA THR A 126 -6.48 -3.04 -8.95
C THR A 126 -7.98 -2.76 -9.10
N LYS A 127 -8.80 -3.80 -9.11
CA LYS A 127 -10.26 -3.71 -9.26
C LYS A 127 -10.95 -2.89 -8.16
N ASP A 128 -10.40 -2.89 -6.96
CA ASP A 128 -10.96 -2.16 -5.82
C ASP A 128 -10.79 -0.64 -6.01
N PHE A 129 -9.78 -0.25 -6.79
CA PHE A 129 -9.41 1.13 -7.09
C PHE A 129 -9.85 1.60 -8.49
N GLU A 130 -10.34 0.69 -9.34
CA GLU A 130 -10.82 1.02 -10.68
C GLU A 130 -11.94 2.07 -10.65
N GLY A 131 -11.78 3.09 -11.50
CA GLY A 131 -12.76 4.16 -11.66
C GLY A 131 -12.73 5.22 -10.56
N ILE A 132 -11.71 5.25 -9.69
CA ILE A 132 -11.40 6.41 -8.84
C ILE A 132 -10.71 7.46 -9.72
N ASN A 133 -11.21 8.70 -9.67
CA ASN A 133 -10.65 9.76 -10.50
C ASN A 133 -9.23 10.13 -10.05
N ASP A 134 -8.36 10.39 -11.03
CA ASP A 134 -6.97 10.85 -10.84
C ASP A 134 -6.03 9.89 -10.09
N LEU A 135 -6.52 8.72 -9.68
CA LEU A 135 -5.71 7.70 -9.02
C LEU A 135 -5.03 6.82 -10.08
N GLN A 136 -3.71 6.86 -10.10
CA GLN A 136 -2.91 5.93 -10.90
C GLN A 136 -2.66 4.65 -10.12
N VAL A 137 -2.79 3.50 -10.79
CA VAL A 137 -2.64 2.19 -10.16
C VAL A 137 -1.73 1.30 -11.00
N ILE A 138 -0.76 0.65 -10.35
CA ILE A 138 0.14 -0.33 -10.96
C ILE A 138 0.01 -1.65 -10.21
N ASN A 139 -0.06 -2.74 -10.98
CA ASN A 139 0.00 -4.10 -10.46
C ASN A 139 1.38 -4.72 -10.75
N PRO A 140 2.28 -4.88 -9.77
CA PRO A 140 3.64 -5.34 -10.01
C PRO A 140 3.74 -6.83 -10.39
N TRP A 141 2.63 -7.58 -10.40
CA TRP A 141 2.57 -8.94 -10.94
C TRP A 141 2.37 -8.98 -12.47
N LEU A 142 2.00 -7.85 -13.08
CA LEU A 142 1.82 -7.74 -14.53
C LEU A 142 3.11 -7.24 -15.19
N HIS A 143 3.26 -7.53 -16.48
CA HIS A 143 4.35 -6.96 -17.28
C HIS A 143 4.04 -5.48 -17.59
N HIS A 144 5.05 -4.62 -17.46
CA HIS A 144 5.00 -3.18 -17.70
C HIS A 144 6.02 -2.78 -18.76
#